data_AF-A0A0L0BA01-F1
#
_entry.id   AF-A0A0L0BA01-F1
#
_cell.length_a   1.000
_cell.length_b   1.000
_cell.length_c   1.000
_cell.angle_alpha   90.00
_cell.angle_beta   90.00
_cell.angle_gamma   90.00
#
_symmetry.space_group_name_H-M   'P 1'
#
loop_
_entity.id
_entity.type
_entity.pdbx_description
1 polymer ?
#
loop_
_entity_poly.entity_id
_entity_poly.type
_entity_poly.pdbx_seq_one_letter_code
_entity_poly.pdbx_strand_id
1 'polypeptide(L)' 'MPYIVINGANSYDPNNQVEYATEAEADAKAREILQSFPQSSIRTAQLLNSYSAKVTISTKAVPEPSPAADESPAAE' A
#
# COMPACT_ATOMS: atom_id res chain seq x y z
N MET A 1 -3.06 -6.03 -23.05
CA MET A 1 -2.09 -5.10 -22.41
C MET A 1 -2.81 -4.52 -21.21
N PRO A 2 -2.26 -4.59 -19.99
CA PRO A 2 -3.00 -4.22 -18.80
C PRO A 2 -3.23 -2.70 -18.70
N TYR A 3 -4.38 -2.31 -18.17
CA TYR A 3 -4.79 -0.94 -17.90
C TYR A 3 -5.00 -0.78 -16.39
N ILE A 4 -4.77 0.42 -15.86
CA ILE A 4 -5.11 0.75 -14.48
C ILE A 4 -5.99 1.97 -14.43
N VAL A 5 -6.75 2.05 -13.34
CA VAL A 5 -7.53 3.23 -12.97
C VAL A 5 -6.85 3.87 -11.77
N ILE A 6 -6.47 5.14 -11.90
CA ILE A 6 -5.80 5.90 -10.85
C ILE A 6 -6.79 6.94 -10.33
N ASN A 7 -7.17 6.80 -9.07
CA ASN A 7 -7.83 7.84 -8.30
C ASN A 7 -6.79 8.84 -7.77
N GLY A 8 -6.70 10.00 -8.43
CA GLY A 8 -5.78 11.07 -8.05
C GLY A 8 -6.18 11.83 -6.78
N ALA A 9 -7.40 11.64 -6.27
CA ALA A 9 -7.83 12.26 -5.00
C ALA A 9 -7.42 11.42 -3.78
N ASN A 10 -7.15 10.13 -3.96
CA ASN A 10 -6.63 9.26 -2.92
C ASN A 10 -5.57 8.31 -3.47
N SER A 11 -4.30 8.61 -3.20
CA SER A 11 -3.18 7.79 -3.64
C SER A 11 -3.14 6.39 -3.00
N TYR A 12 -3.81 6.20 -1.85
CA TYR A 12 -3.92 4.92 -1.14
C TYR A 12 -5.20 4.15 -1.48
N ASP A 13 -5.95 4.60 -2.49
CA ASP A 13 -7.15 3.90 -2.92
C ASP A 13 -6.79 2.50 -3.44
N PRO A 14 -7.41 1.42 -2.93
CA PRO A 14 -7.12 0.06 -3.38
C PRO A 14 -7.44 -0.14 -4.87
N ASN A 15 -8.33 0.66 -5.45
CA ASN A 15 -8.62 0.62 -6.88
C ASN A 15 -7.40 0.97 -7.74
N ASN A 16 -6.45 1.74 -7.20
CA ASN A 16 -5.21 2.13 -7.90
C ASN A 16 -4.28 0.95 -8.19
N GLN A 17 -4.47 -0.17 -7.50
CA GLN A 17 -3.67 -1.40 -7.67
C GLN A 17 -4.35 -2.44 -8.54
N VAL A 18 -5.56 -2.16 -9.04
CA VAL A 18 -6.32 -3.10 -9.86
C VAL A 18 -5.90 -2.96 -11.32
N GLU A 19 -5.38 -4.06 -11.86
CA GLU A 19 -5.04 -4.19 -13.27
C GLU A 19 -6.22 -4.79 -14.05
N TYR A 20 -6.62 -4.12 -15.12
CA TYR A 20 -7.69 -4.52 -16.02
C TYR A 20 -7.11 -5.03 -17.33
N ALA A 21 -7.72 -6.06 -17.91
CA ALA A 21 -7.25 -6.65 -19.16
C ALA A 21 -7.56 -5.75 -20.38
N THR A 22 -8.62 -4.96 -20.30
CA THR A 22 -9.13 -4.14 -21.40
C THR A 22 -9.36 -2.68 -20.98
N GLU A 23 -9.28 -1.77 -21.96
CA GLU A 23 -9.58 -0.34 -21.76
C GLU A 23 -11.04 -0.13 -21.34
N ALA A 24 -11.96 -0.89 -21.94
CA ALA A 24 -13.39 -0.78 -21.66
C ALA A 24 -13.74 -1.15 -20.22
N GLU A 25 -13.08 -2.17 -19.64
CA GLU A 25 -13.25 -2.52 -18.23
C GLU A 25 -12.68 -1.45 -17.31
N ALA A 26 -11.51 -0.89 -17.64
CA ALA A 26 -10.90 0.20 -16.88
C ALA A 26 -11.78 1.48 -16.91
N ASP A 27 -12.34 1.84 -18.07
CA ASP A 27 -13.25 3.00 -18.19
C ASP A 27 -14.57 2.78 -17.45
N ALA A 28 -15.15 1.58 -17.54
CA ALA A 28 -16.36 1.23 -16.79
C ALA A 28 -16.14 1.41 -15.28
N LYS A 29 -15.01 0.92 -14.76
CA LYS A 29 -14.67 1.11 -13.34
C LYS A 29 -14.30 2.54 -12.99
N ALA A 30 -13.62 3.26 -13.87
CA ALA A 30 -13.36 4.68 -13.66
C ALA A 30 -14.66 5.47 -13.51
N ARG A 31 -15.68 5.18 -14.32
CA ARG A 31 -17.01 5.79 -14.23
C ARG A 31 -17.74 5.41 -12.94
N GLU A 32 -17.69 4.15 -12.52
CA GLU A 32 -18.32 3.74 -11.25
C GLU A 32 -17.66 4.40 -10.04
N ILE A 33 -16.33 4.53 -10.03
CA ILE A 33 -15.60 5.23 -8.97
C ILE A 33 -15.94 6.73 -9.01
N LEU A 34 -16.01 7.34 -10.19
CA LEU A 34 -16.40 8.75 -10.33
C LEU A 34 -17.84 9.00 -9.85
N GLN A 35 -18.77 8.07 -10.08
CA GLN A 35 -20.13 8.15 -9.55
C GLN A 35 -20.15 8.10 -8.01
N SER A 36 -19.30 7.26 -7.42
CA SER A 36 -19.19 7.14 -5.96
C SER A 36 -18.44 8.32 -5.33
N PHE A 37 -17.47 8.88 -6.06
CA PHE A 37 -16.59 9.95 -5.60
C PHE A 37 -16.48 11.06 -6.65
N PRO A 38 -17.53 11.88 -6.84
CA PRO A 38 -17.59 12.88 -7.92
C PRO A 38 -16.58 14.02 -7.79
N GLN A 39 -16.00 14.22 -6.59
CA GLN A 39 -14.93 15.18 -6.36
C GLN A 39 -13.54 14.63 -6.75
N SER A 40 -13.44 13.33 -7.05
CA SER A 40 -12.17 12.67 -7.35
C SER A 40 -11.77 12.82 -8.81
N SER A 41 -10.47 13.05 -9.04
CA SER A 41 -9.90 13.05 -10.39
C SER A 41 -9.48 11.63 -10.74
N ILE A 42 -10.27 10.94 -11.57
CA ILE A 42 -9.98 9.56 -12.01
C ILE A 42 -9.30 9.58 -13.37
N ARG A 43 -8.23 8.81 -13.54
CA ARG A 43 -7.47 8.69 -14.79
C ARG A 43 -7.29 7.23 -15.16
N THR A 44 -7.53 6.90 -16.42
CA THR A 44 -7.18 5.58 -16.97
C THR A 44 -5.80 5.67 -17.61
N ALA A 45 -4.95 4.67 -17.35
CA ALA A 45 -3.60 4.60 -17.90
C ALA A 45 -3.29 3.19 -18.38
N GLN A 46 -2.54 3.08 -19.48
CA GLN A 46 -2.01 1.81 -19.97
C GLN A 46 -0.67 1.52 -19.30
N LEU A 47 -0.47 0.28 -18.85
CA LEU A 47 0.81 -0.14 -18.26
C LEU A 47 1.80 -0.49 -19.36
N LEU A 48 2.93 0.23 -19.37
CA LEU A 48 4.04 0.00 -20.30
C LEU A 48 5.08 -0.95 -19.69
N ASN A 49 5.42 -0.77 -18.42
CA ASN A 49 6.43 -1.56 -17.73
C ASN A 49 6.02 -1.75 -16.27
N SER A 50 6.22 -2.96 -15.74
CA SER A 50 6.09 -3.27 -14.32
C SER A 50 7.44 -3.69 -13.78
N TYR A 51 7.89 -3.05 -12.70
CA TYR A 51 9.17 -3.32 -12.05
C TYR A 51 8.89 -3.84 -10.64
N SER A 52 9.46 -5.00 -10.29
CA SER A 52 9.33 -5.59 -8.96
C SER A 52 10.71 -5.89 -8.39
N ALA A 53 10.93 -5.51 -7.13
CA ALA A 53 12.16 -5.78 -6.40
C ALA A 53 11.95 -6.92 -5.40
N LYS A 54 12.90 -7.85 -5.32
CA LYS A 54 12.96 -8.86 -4.26
C LYS A 54 13.84 -8.33 -3.12
N VAL A 55 13.26 -8.13 -1.94
CA VAL A 55 13.99 -7.71 -0.74
C VAL A 55 14.18 -8.91 0.18
N THR A 56 15.43 -9.22 0.51
CA THR A 56 15.75 -10.25 1.51
C THR A 56 15.71 -9.63 2.90
N ILE A 57 14.82 -10.12 3.76
CA ILE A 57 14.65 -9.63 5.13
C ILE A 57 15.51 -10.47 6.08
N SER A 58 16.42 -9.83 6.81
CA SER A 58 17.22 -10.46 7.87
C SER A 58 16.79 -9.95 9.24
N THR A 59 16.46 -10.85 10.15
CA THR A 59 16.10 -10.51 11.53
C THR A 59 17.34 -10.56 12.43
N LYS A 60 17.57 -9.50 13.20
CA LYS A 60 18.55 -9.49 14.29
C LYS A 60 17.81 -9.66 15.62
N ALA A 61 18.14 -10.70 16.37
CA ALA A 61 17.55 -10.92 17.69
C ALA A 61 17.95 -9.77 18.64
N VAL A 62 16.95 -9.20 19.33
CA VAL A 62 17.18 -8.24 20.41
C VAL A 62 17.39 -9.03 21.70
N PRO A 63 18.50 -8.84 22.43
CA PRO A 63 18.69 -9.51 23.71
C PRO A 63 17.60 -9.08 24.70
N GLU A 64 17.05 -10.05 25.42
CA GLU A 64 16.08 -9.77 26.49
C GLU A 64 16.71 -8.83 27.54
N PRO A 65 15.98 -7.83 28.05
CA PRO A 65 16.48 -7.00 29.13
C PRO A 65 16.73 -7.90 30.35
N SER A 66 18.00 -8.00 30.77
CA SER A 66 18.34 -8.63 32.05
C SER A 66 17.56 -7.91 33.15
N PRO A 67 16.80 -8.62 34.01
CA PRO A 67 16.15 -7.98 35.15
C PRO A 67 17.22 -7.25 35.96
N ALA A 68 16.98 -5.97 36.23
CA ALA A 68 17.83 -5.14 37.06
C ALA A 68 18.08 -5.88 38.37
N ALA A 69 19.35 -5.97 38.78
CA ALA A 69 19.70 -6.39 40.11
C ALA A 69 18.92 -5.52 41.10
N ASP A 70 18.14 -6.18 41.95
CA ASP A 70 17.41 -5.61 43.07
C ASP A 70 18.43 -4.99 44.04
N GLU A 71 18.79 -3.72 43.84
CA GLU A 71 19.42 -2.90 44.88
C GLU A 71 18.31 -2.26 45.71
N SER A 72 17.67 -3.08 46.56
CA SER A 72 17.02 -2.59 47.77
C SER A 72 18.10 -2.33 48.82
N PRO A 73 18.40 -1.08 49.24
CA PRO A 73 19.22 -0.88 50.43
C PRO A 73 18.35 -1.23 51.63
N ALA A 74 18.76 -2.29 52.32
CA ALA A 74 18.28 -2.66 53.63
C ALA A 74 18.44 -1.48 54.61
N ALA A 75 17.42 -1.27 55.42
CA ALA A 75 17.44 -0.41 56.58
C ALA A 75 18.59 -0.80 57.53
N GLU A 76 19.29 0.20 58.08
CA GLU A 76 19.48 0.40 59.52
C GLU A 76 19.97 1.82 59.82
#